data_AF-A0A962IY96-F1
#
_entry.id   AF-A0A962IY96-F1
#
_cell.length_a   1.000
_cell.length_b   1.000
_cell.length_c   1.000
_cell.angle_alpha   90.00
_cell.angle_beta   90.00
_cell.angle_gamma   90.00
#
_symmetry.space_group_name_H-M   'P 1'
#
loop_
_entity.id
_entity.type
_entity.pdbx_description
1 polymer ?
#
loop_
_entity_poly.entity_id
_entity_poly.type
_entity_poly.pdbx_seq_one_letter_code
_entity_poly.pdbx_strand_id
1 'polypeptide(L)'
;MKKTVLTTSLLVAGASMTMSAFAGVDPLTQVKPVEAGWGLNGAPDYIVDVPAAQIPATGVLDYVNTNVDLPFTEEKWVKSVQFIPGDKRVLHHLLSYVVASDHTEAFDEADNDDRSEFLEGFAPGKEDPTTYPAGTGVKVPVGSALRMSIH
;
A
#
# COMPACT_ATOMS: atom_id res chain seq x y z
N MET A 1 53.88 -58.28 -18.71
CA MET A 1 53.28 -56.94 -18.89
C MET A 1 52.66 -56.52 -17.57
N LYS A 2 53.28 -55.58 -16.85
CA LYS A 2 52.80 -55.11 -15.54
C LYS A 2 51.77 -54.00 -15.78
N LYS A 3 50.52 -54.17 -15.35
CA LYS A 3 49.48 -53.13 -15.42
C LYS A 3 49.40 -52.43 -14.08
N THR A 4 49.87 -51.19 -14.06
CA THR A 4 49.71 -50.23 -12.96
C THR A 4 48.25 -49.79 -12.88
N VAL A 5 47.64 -49.85 -11.70
CA VAL A 5 46.33 -49.23 -11.43
C VAL A 5 46.59 -48.04 -10.51
N LEU A 6 46.35 -46.82 -11.03
CA LEU A 6 46.36 -45.60 -10.24
C LEU A 6 45.05 -45.52 -9.45
N THR A 7 45.11 -45.55 -8.13
CA THR A 7 43.98 -45.21 -7.27
C THR A 7 43.99 -43.70 -7.04
N THR A 8 42.95 -43.01 -7.50
CA THR A 8 42.75 -41.58 -7.22
C THR A 8 41.96 -41.46 -5.92
N SER A 9 42.60 -40.99 -4.86
CA SER A 9 41.91 -40.61 -3.63
C SER A 9 41.37 -39.19 -3.76
N LEU A 10 40.05 -39.04 -3.76
CA LEU A 10 39.37 -37.76 -3.68
C LEU A 10 39.24 -37.38 -2.20
N LEU A 11 40.03 -36.40 -1.73
CA LEU A 11 39.79 -35.77 -0.43
C LEU A 11 38.64 -34.76 -0.58
N VAL A 12 37.49 -35.05 0.03
CA VAL A 12 36.43 -34.06 0.24
C VAL A 12 36.68 -33.40 1.59
N ALA A 13 37.20 -32.18 1.60
CA ALA A 13 37.25 -31.35 2.79
C ALA A 13 35.85 -30.80 3.07
N GLY A 14 35.13 -31.40 4.01
CA GLY A 14 33.87 -30.89 4.51
C GLY A 14 34.10 -29.66 5.39
N ALA A 15 34.01 -28.45 4.83
CA ALA A 15 33.87 -27.24 5.61
C ALA A 15 32.44 -27.22 6.19
N SER A 16 32.31 -27.62 7.46
CA SER A 16 31.08 -27.36 8.21
C SER A 16 30.95 -25.85 8.41
N MET A 17 30.11 -25.21 7.59
CA MET A 17 29.57 -23.89 7.89
C MET A 17 28.68 -24.05 9.12
N THR A 18 29.25 -23.85 10.31
CA THR A 18 28.46 -23.65 11.51
C THR A 18 27.73 -22.32 11.34
N MET A 19 26.47 -22.39 10.92
CA MET A 19 25.50 -21.32 11.09
C MET A 19 25.32 -21.15 12.60
N SER A 20 26.11 -20.27 13.21
CA SER A 20 25.77 -19.76 14.55
C SER A 20 24.45 -19.01 14.39
N ALA A 21 23.35 -19.67 14.76
CA ALA A 21 22.11 -18.98 15.05
C ALA A 21 22.44 -17.96 16.14
N PHE A 22 22.40 -16.66 15.79
CA PHE A 22 22.51 -15.61 16.77
C PHE A 22 21.38 -15.82 17.80
N ALA A 23 21.74 -16.20 19.03
CA ALA A 23 20.84 -16.23 20.18
C ALA A 23 20.50 -14.80 20.66
N GLY A 24 20.20 -13.91 19.71
CA GLY A 24 19.75 -12.55 19.99
C GLY A 24 18.29 -12.54 20.41
N VAL A 25 17.87 -11.40 20.97
CA VAL A 25 16.45 -11.14 21.24
C VAL A 25 15.69 -11.18 19.91
N ASP A 26 14.56 -11.87 19.85
CA ASP A 26 13.74 -11.95 18.65
C ASP A 26 13.33 -10.52 18.22
N PRO A 27 13.77 -10.03 17.05
CA PRO A 27 13.48 -8.67 16.61
C PRO A 27 11.97 -8.40 16.48
N LEU A 28 11.14 -9.42 16.25
CA LEU A 28 9.69 -9.27 16.20
C LEU A 28 9.10 -8.92 17.57
N THR A 29 9.72 -9.38 18.66
CA THR A 29 9.29 -9.01 20.03
C THR A 29 9.60 -7.57 20.39
N GLN A 30 10.40 -6.88 19.57
CA GLN A 30 10.80 -5.49 19.78
C GLN A 30 9.98 -4.50 18.95
N VAL A 31 9.11 -4.98 18.04
CA VAL A 31 8.24 -4.12 17.24
C VAL A 31 7.17 -3.52 18.14
N LYS A 32 7.18 -2.20 18.25
CA LYS A 32 6.08 -1.46 18.88
C LYS A 32 4.96 -1.26 17.85
N PRO A 33 3.68 -1.33 18.26
CA PRO A 33 2.59 -0.89 17.41
C PRO A 33 2.83 0.55 16.95
N VAL A 34 2.57 0.82 15.68
CA VAL A 34 2.58 2.19 15.17
C VAL A 34 1.35 2.90 15.72
N GLU A 35 1.57 4.00 16.43
CA GLU A 35 0.49 4.87 16.90
C GLU A 35 -0.22 5.49 15.70
N ALA A 36 -1.56 5.47 15.71
CA ALA A 36 -2.34 6.05 14.64
C ALA A 36 -2.15 7.57 14.61
N GLY A 37 -1.66 8.10 13.49
CA GLY A 37 -1.42 9.53 13.33
C GLY A 37 -0.83 9.88 11.97
N TRP A 38 -0.72 11.18 11.73
CA TRP A 38 -0.18 11.69 10.46
C TRP A 38 1.35 11.57 10.43
N GLY A 39 1.88 10.90 9.41
CA GLY A 39 3.30 10.52 9.33
C GLY A 39 4.24 11.63 8.84
N LEU A 40 3.74 12.73 8.28
CA LEU A 40 4.56 13.84 7.74
C LEU A 40 4.81 14.97 8.74
N ASN A 41 5.18 14.65 9.98
CA ASN A 41 5.48 15.64 11.04
C ASN A 41 4.34 16.64 11.31
N GLY A 42 3.08 16.22 11.17
CA GLY A 42 1.93 17.09 11.37
C GLY A 42 0.72 16.69 10.52
N ALA A 43 -0.36 17.45 10.67
CA ALA A 43 -1.58 17.26 9.88
C ALA A 43 -1.35 17.55 8.39
N PRO A 44 -2.06 16.86 7.48
CA PRO A 44 -2.01 17.14 6.05
C PRO A 44 -2.66 18.49 5.72
N ASP A 45 -2.40 19.00 4.52
CA ASP A 45 -3.01 20.23 4.01
C ASP A 45 -4.53 20.10 3.81
N TYR A 46 -5.03 18.88 3.61
CA TYR A 46 -6.45 18.57 3.44
C TYR A 46 -6.76 17.15 3.92
N ILE A 47 -7.92 16.96 4.54
CA ILE A 47 -8.41 15.66 5.00
C ILE A 47 -9.69 15.35 4.23
N VAL A 48 -9.75 14.17 3.62
CA VAL A 48 -10.95 13.63 2.98
C VAL A 48 -11.59 12.66 3.97
N ASP A 49 -12.76 13.03 4.50
CA ASP A 49 -13.55 12.13 5.33
C ASP A 49 -14.33 11.15 4.46
N VAL A 50 -14.06 9.85 4.64
CA VAL A 50 -14.76 8.78 3.93
C VAL A 50 -15.98 8.34 4.74
N PRO A 51 -17.19 8.31 4.15
CA PRO A 51 -18.37 7.78 4.81
C PRO A 51 -18.15 6.38 5.41
N ALA A 52 -18.64 6.17 6.62
CA ALA A 52 -18.54 4.87 7.29
C ALA A 52 -19.42 3.82 6.60
N ALA A 53 -18.87 2.63 6.39
CA ALA A 53 -19.60 1.47 5.92
C ALA A 53 -19.97 0.52 7.09
N GLN A 54 -21.11 -0.15 6.98
CA GLN A 54 -21.50 -1.20 7.92
C GLN A 54 -20.95 -2.54 7.44
N ILE A 55 -20.09 -3.17 8.25
CA ILE A 55 -19.45 -4.44 7.89
C ILE A 55 -20.13 -5.59 8.67
N PRO A 56 -20.72 -6.58 7.98
CA PRO A 56 -21.31 -7.74 8.65
C PRO A 56 -20.21 -8.58 9.31
N ALA A 57 -20.53 -9.21 10.44
CA ALA A 57 -19.56 -10.03 11.18
C ALA A 57 -19.11 -11.29 10.42
N THR A 58 -19.90 -11.76 9.47
CA THR A 58 -19.65 -12.97 8.68
C THR A 58 -20.22 -12.81 7.28
N GLY A 59 -19.66 -13.53 6.31
CA GLY A 59 -20.12 -13.57 4.93
C GLY A 59 -19.06 -13.08 3.95
N VAL A 60 -19.47 -12.89 2.71
CA VAL A 60 -18.68 -12.23 1.67
C VAL A 60 -19.37 -10.91 1.36
N LEU A 61 -18.59 -9.84 1.27
CA LEU A 61 -19.05 -8.50 0.93
C LEU A 61 -18.44 -8.12 -0.41
N ASP A 62 -19.26 -7.56 -1.31
CA ASP A 62 -18.73 -6.93 -2.51
C ASP A 62 -17.98 -5.64 -2.15
N TYR A 63 -17.10 -5.18 -3.03
CA TYR A 63 -16.34 -3.96 -2.79
C TYR A 63 -17.25 -2.76 -2.52
N VAL A 64 -16.93 -2.01 -1.47
CA VAL A 64 -17.63 -0.76 -1.16
C VAL A 64 -17.00 0.36 -1.97
N ASN A 65 -17.85 1.03 -2.73
CA ASN A 65 -17.45 1.94 -3.78
C ASN A 65 -17.97 3.34 -3.45
N THR A 66 -17.07 4.26 -3.14
CA THR A 66 -17.41 5.59 -2.59
C THR A 66 -16.79 6.71 -3.41
N ASN A 67 -17.55 7.78 -3.66
CA ASN A 67 -17.03 9.00 -4.29
C ASN A 67 -17.16 10.15 -3.30
N VAL A 68 -16.10 10.94 -3.17
CA VAL A 68 -16.11 12.15 -2.34
C VAL A 68 -15.63 13.33 -3.18
N ASP A 69 -16.51 14.30 -3.41
CA ASP A 69 -16.17 15.51 -4.16
C ASP A 69 -15.07 16.32 -3.45
N LEU A 70 -14.10 16.81 -4.23
CA LEU A 70 -13.04 17.66 -3.72
C LEU A 70 -13.43 19.14 -3.92
N PRO A 71 -13.47 19.97 -2.86
CA PRO A 71 -13.98 21.33 -2.93
C PRO A 71 -12.96 22.33 -3.47
N PHE A 72 -11.93 21.87 -4.18
CA PHE A 72 -10.84 22.73 -4.64
C PHE A 72 -11.30 23.62 -5.78
N THR A 73 -11.09 24.94 -5.61
CA THR A 73 -11.40 25.96 -6.63
C THR A 73 -10.22 26.26 -7.55
N GLU A 74 -9.07 25.62 -7.33
CA GLU A 74 -7.89 25.70 -8.16
C GLU A 74 -7.26 24.30 -8.30
N GLU A 75 -6.52 24.08 -9.38
CA GLU A 75 -5.79 22.84 -9.61
C GLU A 75 -4.79 22.59 -8.46
N LYS A 76 -4.73 21.35 -7.99
CA LYS A 76 -3.78 20.91 -6.96
C LYS A 76 -2.87 19.83 -7.51
N TRP A 77 -1.69 19.72 -6.92
CA TRP A 77 -0.76 18.63 -7.14
C TRP A 77 -0.50 17.94 -5.82
N VAL A 78 -0.89 16.67 -5.75
CA VAL A 78 -0.72 15.85 -4.55
C VAL A 78 0.71 15.35 -4.49
N LYS A 79 1.43 15.78 -3.46
CA LYS A 79 2.83 15.38 -3.21
C LYS A 79 2.92 14.18 -2.26
N SER A 80 1.92 13.96 -1.43
CA SER A 80 1.87 12.86 -0.48
C SER A 80 0.45 12.52 -0.07
N VAL A 81 0.20 11.24 0.20
CA VAL A 81 -1.09 10.70 0.62
C VAL A 81 -0.89 9.71 1.76
N GLN A 82 -1.77 9.76 2.74
CA GLN A 82 -1.87 8.76 3.80
C GLN A 82 -3.31 8.36 3.99
N PHE A 83 -3.54 7.05 4.13
CA PHE A 83 -4.83 6.52 4.54
C PHE A 83 -4.78 6.17 6.03
N ILE A 84 -5.78 6.64 6.78
CA ILE A 84 -5.96 6.27 8.18
C ILE A 84 -7.29 5.50 8.27
N PRO A 85 -7.24 4.15 8.25
CA PRO A 85 -8.46 3.36 8.35
C PRO A 85 -9.12 3.50 9.72
N GLY A 86 -10.46 3.58 9.74
CA GLY A 86 -11.22 3.58 10.99
C GLY A 86 -11.12 2.26 11.76
N ASP A 87 -11.11 1.12 11.05
CA ASP A 87 -10.86 -0.21 11.62
C ASP A 87 -9.97 -1.04 10.69
N LYS A 88 -8.70 -1.16 11.04
CA LYS A 88 -7.68 -1.91 10.27
C LYS A 88 -7.91 -3.42 10.27
N ARG A 89 -8.79 -3.96 11.12
CA ARG A 89 -9.04 -5.40 11.21
C ARG A 89 -9.91 -5.91 10.07
N VAL A 90 -10.67 -5.02 9.44
CA VAL A 90 -11.65 -5.36 8.40
C VAL A 90 -11.35 -4.74 7.04
N LEU A 91 -10.37 -3.84 6.94
CA LEU A 91 -9.92 -3.25 5.68
C LEU A 91 -8.71 -4.03 5.14
N HIS A 92 -8.88 -4.71 4.01
CA HIS A 92 -7.82 -5.41 3.31
C HIS A 92 -7.17 -4.54 2.22
N HIS A 93 -7.94 -3.91 1.34
CA HIS A 93 -7.42 -2.97 0.35
C HIS A 93 -8.30 -1.72 0.21
N LEU A 94 -7.66 -0.58 -0.06
CA LEU A 94 -8.34 0.61 -0.55
C LEU A 94 -7.56 1.13 -1.74
N LEU A 95 -8.21 1.29 -2.89
CA LEU A 95 -7.64 1.94 -4.07
C LEU A 95 -8.35 3.26 -4.28
N SER A 96 -7.58 4.33 -4.51
CA SER A 96 -8.13 5.66 -4.71
C SER A 96 -7.73 6.24 -6.06
N TYR A 97 -8.67 6.96 -6.67
CA TYR A 97 -8.52 7.54 -7.99
C TYR A 97 -9.07 8.96 -7.99
N VAL A 98 -8.35 9.87 -8.64
CA VAL A 98 -8.86 11.19 -8.97
C VAL A 98 -9.71 11.06 -10.22
N VAL A 99 -11.00 11.35 -10.10
CA VAL A 99 -11.97 11.29 -11.19
C VAL A 99 -12.66 12.64 -11.37
N ALA A 100 -13.37 12.85 -12.47
CA ALA A 100 -14.29 13.99 -12.57
C ALA A 100 -15.47 13.83 -11.58
N SER A 101 -15.95 14.92 -10.98
CA SER A 101 -17.09 14.87 -10.03
C SER A 101 -18.40 14.45 -10.70
N ASP A 102 -18.55 14.75 -11.99
CA ASP A 102 -19.69 14.35 -12.81
C ASP A 102 -19.53 12.97 -13.47
N HIS A 103 -18.54 12.18 -13.04
CA HIS A 103 -18.29 10.84 -13.58
C HIS A 103 -19.40 9.89 -13.10
N THR A 104 -20.48 9.82 -13.89
CA THR A 104 -21.69 9.04 -13.62
C THR A 104 -21.66 7.62 -14.17
N GLU A 105 -20.62 7.28 -14.94
CA GLU A 105 -20.48 5.95 -15.53
C GLU A 105 -20.03 4.92 -14.49
N ALA A 106 -20.33 3.64 -14.75
CA ALA A 106 -19.79 2.55 -13.96
C ALA A 106 -18.26 2.61 -14.04
N PHE A 107 -17.61 3.01 -12.94
CA PHE A 107 -16.16 3.02 -12.84
C PHE A 107 -15.65 1.57 -12.90
N ASP A 108 -14.98 1.21 -13.98
CA ASP A 108 -14.25 -0.04 -14.11
C ASP A 108 -12.77 0.20 -13.75
N GLU A 109 -12.30 -0.43 -12.68
CA GLU A 109 -10.90 -0.36 -12.27
C GLU A 109 -9.92 -0.89 -13.33
N ALA A 110 -10.41 -1.74 -14.26
CA ALA A 110 -9.62 -2.27 -15.35
C ALA A 110 -9.51 -1.29 -16.54
N ASP A 111 -10.39 -0.29 -16.62
CA ASP A 111 -10.38 0.71 -17.68
C ASP A 111 -9.42 1.86 -17.32
N ASN A 112 -8.31 1.93 -18.04
CA ASN A 112 -7.44 3.10 -18.03
C ASN A 112 -8.04 4.17 -18.95
N ASP A 113 -9.04 4.92 -18.47
CA ASP A 113 -9.56 6.09 -19.18
C ASP A 113 -8.75 7.36 -18.85
N ASP A 114 -8.86 8.39 -19.69
CA ASP A 114 -8.18 9.68 -19.53
C ASP A 114 -8.82 10.57 -18.45
N ARG A 115 -9.93 10.13 -17.85
CA ARG A 115 -10.73 10.85 -16.85
C ARG A 115 -10.50 10.32 -15.44
N SER A 116 -9.64 9.32 -15.27
CA SER A 116 -9.38 8.62 -14.00
C SER A 116 -7.89 8.42 -13.80
N GLU A 117 -7.32 9.05 -12.78
CA GLU A 117 -5.90 8.92 -12.43
C GLU A 117 -5.76 8.18 -11.11
N PHE A 118 -4.98 7.09 -11.07
CA PHE A 118 -4.70 6.40 -9.82
C PHE A 118 -3.92 7.33 -8.88
N LEU A 119 -4.45 7.55 -7.69
CA LEU A 119 -3.78 8.35 -6.68
C LEU A 119 -2.86 7.46 -5.86
N GLU A 120 -3.44 6.60 -5.02
CA GLU A 120 -2.67 5.74 -4.12
C GLU A 120 -3.52 4.58 -3.59
N GLY A 121 -2.85 3.52 -3.13
CA GLY A 121 -3.48 2.37 -2.51
C GLY A 121 -3.10 2.18 -1.03
N PHE A 122 -3.93 1.45 -0.30
CA PHE A 122 -3.66 0.94 1.03
C PHE A 122 -3.74 -0.58 1.04
N ALA A 123 -2.88 -1.20 1.83
CA ALA A 123 -2.90 -2.61 2.19
C ALA A 123 -2.43 -2.75 3.65
N PRO A 124 -2.74 -3.84 4.36
CA PRO A 124 -2.46 -3.94 5.78
C PRO A 124 -0.95 -3.96 6.01
N GLY A 125 -0.50 -3.17 6.99
CA GLY A 125 0.91 -2.94 7.28
C GLY A 125 1.51 -1.70 6.63
N LYS A 126 0.81 -1.04 5.71
CA LYS A 126 1.20 0.28 5.20
C LYS A 126 0.73 1.37 6.17
N GLU A 127 1.65 1.84 7.01
CA GLU A 127 1.36 2.89 8.01
C GLU A 127 1.85 4.27 7.56
N ASP A 128 2.93 4.29 6.78
CA ASP A 128 3.57 5.52 6.37
C ASP A 128 2.86 6.18 5.17
N PRO A 129 2.89 7.52 5.09
CA PRO A 129 2.42 8.25 3.92
C PRO A 129 3.25 7.88 2.68
N THR A 130 2.59 7.64 1.55
CA THR A 130 3.31 7.61 0.26
C THR A 130 3.61 9.03 -0.14
N THR A 131 4.89 9.37 -0.29
CA THR A 131 5.34 10.66 -0.82
C THR A 131 5.95 10.45 -2.20
N TYR A 132 5.46 11.18 -3.20
CA TYR A 132 6.00 11.11 -4.54
C TYR A 132 7.40 11.78 -4.62
N PRO A 133 8.23 11.41 -5.60
CA PRO A 133 9.52 12.05 -5.82
C PRO A 133 9.47 13.57 -5.90
N ALA A 134 10.60 14.22 -5.60
CA ALA A 134 10.69 15.67 -5.66
C ALA A 134 10.37 16.19 -7.07
N GLY A 135 9.44 17.15 -7.15
CA GLY A 135 8.99 17.74 -8.41
C GLY A 135 7.96 16.90 -9.17
N THR A 136 7.47 15.81 -8.59
CA THR A 136 6.36 15.00 -9.14
C THR A 136 5.17 14.96 -8.19
N GLY A 137 4.05 14.46 -8.69
CA GLY A 137 2.82 14.29 -7.92
C GLY A 137 1.67 13.88 -8.82
N VAL A 138 0.51 13.65 -8.22
CA VAL A 138 -0.73 13.37 -8.94
C VAL A 138 -1.53 14.66 -9.09
N LYS A 139 -1.97 14.96 -10.31
CA LYS A 139 -2.71 16.18 -10.61
C LYS A 139 -4.18 16.02 -10.20
N VAL A 140 -4.73 17.04 -9.57
CA VAL A 140 -6.15 17.15 -9.21
C VAL A 140 -6.72 18.40 -9.87
N PRO A 141 -7.37 18.26 -11.03
CA PRO A 141 -8.12 19.34 -11.66
C PRO A 141 -9.23 19.91 -10.77
N VAL A 142 -9.69 21.12 -11.09
CA VAL A 142 -10.91 21.69 -10.50
C VAL A 142 -12.11 20.84 -10.91
N GLY A 143 -13.02 20.58 -9.97
CA GLY A 143 -14.22 19.76 -10.22
C GLY A 143 -13.94 18.26 -10.20
N SER A 144 -12.84 17.82 -9.58
CA SER A 144 -12.56 16.41 -9.35
C SER A 144 -13.23 15.87 -8.07
N ALA A 145 -13.40 14.56 -8.03
CA ALA A 145 -13.76 13.77 -6.85
C ALA A 145 -12.70 12.69 -6.60
N LEU A 146 -12.66 12.17 -5.38
CA LEU A 146 -11.90 10.97 -5.03
C LEU A 146 -12.83 9.75 -5.08
N ARG A 147 -12.61 8.89 -6.06
CA ARG A 147 -13.24 7.56 -6.15
C ARG A 147 -12.41 6.58 -5.33
N MET A 148 -13.05 5.84 -4.44
CA MET A 148 -12.43 4.82 -3.61
C MET A 148 -13.13 3.48 -3.77
N SER A 149 -12.33 2.46 -3.98
CA SER A 149 -12.73 1.07 -4.01
C SER A 149 -12.18 0.36 -2.79
N ILE A 150 -13.07 -0.14 -1.94
CA ILE A 150 -12.77 -0.56 -0.57
C ILE A 150 -13.11 -2.04 -0.42
N HIS A 151 -12.10 -2.83 -0.07
CA HIS A 151 -12.15 -4.28 0.16
C HIS A 151 -11.74 -4.60 1.59
#